data_AF-A0A4V1N3Z4-F1
#
_entry.id   AF-A0A4V1N3Z4-F1
#
_cell.length_a   1.000
_cell.length_b   1.000
_cell.length_c   1.000
_cell.angle_alpha   90.00
_cell.angle_beta   90.00
_cell.angle_gamma   90.00
#
_symmetry.space_group_name_H-M   'P 1'
#
loop_
_entity.id
_entity.type
_entity.pdbx_description
1 polymer ?
#
loop_
_entity_poly.entity_id
_entity_poly.type
_entity_poly.pdbx_seq_one_letter_code
_entity_poly.pdbx_strand_id
1 'polypeptide(L)' 'MKYAAFCRTQANQARNDALSTPLDNVRERCMRSATAWEQMADRAERIEKTKSDRLTADQLDED' A
#
# COMPACT_ATOMS: atom_id res chain seq x y z
N MET A 1 -7.96 9.11 5.55
CA MET A 1 -7.42 8.27 4.46
C MET A 1 -6.94 6.96 5.05
N LYS A 2 -7.32 5.79 4.49
CA LYS A 2 -6.85 4.48 4.98
C LYS A 2 -5.34 4.30 4.74
N TYR A 3 -4.66 3.54 5.59
CA TYR A 3 -3.19 3.37 5.49
C TYR A 3 -2.77 2.70 4.17
N ALA A 4 -3.56 1.73 3.70
CA ALA A 4 -3.39 1.13 2.38
C ALA A 4 -3.41 2.18 1.25
N ALA A 5 -4.39 3.07 1.25
CA ALA A 5 -4.53 4.11 0.23
C ALA A 5 -3.36 5.11 0.24
N PHE A 6 -2.83 5.45 1.41
CA PHE A 6 -1.61 6.25 1.54
C PHE A 6 -0.41 5.55 0.90
N CYS A 7 -0.20 4.26 1.20
CA CYS A 7 0.88 3.48 0.62
C CYS A 7 0.76 3.37 -0.91
N ARG A 8 -0.47 3.19 -1.45
CA ARG A 8 -0.72 3.21 -2.90
C ARG A 8 -0.36 4.55 -3.54
N THR A 9 -0.65 5.66 -2.86
CA THR A 9 -0.28 7.01 -3.32
C THR A 9 1.24 7.17 -3.39
N GLN A 10 1.96 6.71 -2.37
CA GLN A 10 3.43 6.74 -2.34
C GLN A 10 4.06 5.85 -3.43
N ALA A 11 3.48 4.67 -3.68
CA ALA A 11 3.92 3.81 -4.77
C ALA A 11 3.79 4.50 -6.14
N ASN A 12 2.64 5.14 -6.39
CA ASN A 12 2.42 5.88 -7.63
C ASN A 12 3.37 7.07 -7.76
N GLN A 13 3.60 7.82 -6.69
CA GLN A 13 4.57 8.92 -6.71
C GLN A 13 5.97 8.42 -7.04
N ALA A 14 6.43 7.35 -6.40
CA ALA A 14 7.74 6.77 -6.68
C ALA A 14 7.87 6.28 -8.13
N ARG A 15 6.80 5.76 -8.75
CA ARG A 15 6.79 5.43 -10.19
C ARG A 15 6.89 6.67 -11.06
N ASN A 16 6.18 7.75 -10.72
CA ASN A 16 6.27 9.02 -11.44
C ASN A 16 7.68 9.63 -11.34
N ASP A 17 8.31 9.56 -10.17
CA ASP A 17 9.69 9.99 -9.96
C ASP A 17 10.67 9.14 -10.76
N ALA A 18 10.42 7.83 -10.84
CA ALA A 18 11.16 6.93 -11.71
C ALA A 18 10.99 7.29 -13.19
N LEU A 19 9.85 7.81 -13.63
CA LEU A 19 9.64 8.21 -15.04
C LEU A 19 10.24 9.57 -15.37
N SER A 20 10.30 10.49 -14.40
CA SER A 20 10.77 11.87 -14.62
C SER A 20 12.29 12.03 -14.60
N THR A 21 13.00 11.13 -13.92
CA THR A 21 14.47 11.22 -13.81
C THR A 21 15.17 10.68 -15.07
N PRO A 22 16.23 11.35 -15.57
CA PRO A 22 17.06 10.79 -16.64
C PRO A 22 18.15 9.82 -16.13
N LEU A 23 18.35 9.73 -14.81
CA LEU A 23 19.43 8.94 -14.21
C LEU A 23 18.95 7.54 -13.83
N ASP A 24 19.61 6.51 -14.36
CA ASP A 24 19.18 5.11 -14.16
C ASP A 24 19.32 4.65 -12.71
N ASN A 25 20.37 5.05 -12.00
CA ASN A 25 20.53 4.73 -10.58
C ASN A 25 19.41 5.31 -9.70
N VAL A 26 18.89 6.50 -10.06
CA VAL A 26 17.75 7.12 -9.39
C VAL A 26 16.47 6.37 -9.77
N ARG A 27 16.29 6.03 -11.05
CA ARG A 27 15.16 5.25 -11.56
C ARG A 27 15.02 3.93 -10.81
N GLU A 28 16.10 3.16 -10.71
CA GLU A 28 16.12 1.87 -10.00
C GLU A 28 15.74 2.03 -8.53
N ARG A 29 16.28 3.05 -7.85
CA ARG A 29 15.94 3.31 -6.45
C ARG A 29 14.47 3.68 -6.28
N CYS A 30 13.92 4.51 -7.16
CA CYS A 30 12.51 4.88 -7.16
C CYS A 30 11.61 3.66 -7.40
N MET A 31 11.96 2.80 -8.37
CA MET A 31 11.23 1.56 -8.62
C MET A 31 11.26 0.61 -7.42
N ARG A 32 12.41 0.46 -6.75
CA ARG A 32 12.50 -0.32 -5.49
C ARG A 32 11.61 0.26 -4.39
N SER A 33 11.56 1.59 -4.29
CA SER A 33 10.65 2.25 -3.34
C SER A 33 9.19 1.99 -3.69
N ALA A 34 8.81 2.04 -4.98
CA ALA A 34 7.45 1.75 -5.42
C ALA A 34 7.03 0.33 -4.99
N THR A 35 7.90 -0.66 -5.25
CA THR A 35 7.66 -2.05 -4.82
C THR A 35 7.51 -2.18 -3.31
N ALA A 36 8.34 -1.49 -2.51
CA ALA A 36 8.21 -1.52 -1.05
C ALA A 36 6.85 -0.95 -0.58
N TRP A 37 6.43 0.18 -1.16
CA TRP A 37 5.13 0.78 -0.86
C TRP A 37 3.96 -0.10 -1.27
N GLU A 38 4.05 -0.79 -2.41
CA GLU A 38 3.04 -1.76 -2.85
C GLU A 38 2.89 -2.92 -1.86
N GLN A 39 4.01 -3.51 -1.42
CA GLN A 39 3.98 -4.59 -0.43
C GLN A 39 3.36 -4.14 0.90
N MET A 40 3.64 -2.90 1.32
CA MET A 40 3.03 -2.30 2.50
C MET A 40 1.52 -2.08 2.33
N ALA A 41 1.07 -1.63 1.15
CA ALA A 41 -0.34 -1.49 0.84
C ALA A 41 -1.05 -2.86 0.90
N ASP A 42 -0.49 -3.89 0.26
CA ASP A 42 -1.07 -5.24 0.26
C ASP A 42 -1.14 -5.83 1.68
N ARG A 43 -0.13 -5.57 2.52
CA ARG A 43 -0.16 -5.97 3.94
C ARG A 43 -1.23 -5.21 4.71
N ALA A 44 -1.36 -3.91 4.50
CA ALA A 44 -2.37 -3.08 5.16
C ALA A 44 -3.79 -3.52 4.78
N GLU A 45 -4.05 -3.78 3.50
CA GLU A 45 -5.35 -4.26 3.00
C GLU A 45 -5.74 -5.60 3.65
N ARG A 46 -4.78 -6.53 3.77
CA ARG A 46 -5.02 -7.80 4.47
C ARG A 46 -5.39 -7.61 5.94
N ILE A 47 -4.67 -6.76 6.66
CA ILE A 47 -4.94 -6.48 8.08
C ILE A 47 -6.31 -5.81 8.24
N GLU A 48 -6.63 -4.84 7.39
CA GLU A 48 -7.94 -4.16 7.42
C GLU A 48 -9.07 -5.16 7.16
N LYS A 49 -8.90 -6.05 6.18
CA LYS A 49 -9.87 -7.11 5.89
C LYS A 49 -10.07 -8.04 7.08
N THR A 50 -8.99 -8.56 7.67
CA THR A 50 -9.09 -9.44 8.86
C THR A 50 -9.77 -8.74 10.04
N LYS A 51 -9.50 -7.44 10.23
CA LYS A 51 -10.16 -6.65 11.28
C LYS A 51 -11.65 -6.50 11.03
N SER A 52 -12.05 -6.21 9.79
CA SER A 52 -13.46 -6.11 9.41
C SER A 52 -14.17 -7.45 9.56
N ASP A 53 -13.59 -8.55 9.06
CA ASP A 53 -14.16 -9.90 9.14
C ASP A 53 -14.37 -10.33 10.61
N ARG A 54 -13.45 -9.96 11.51
CA ARG A 54 -13.61 -10.23 12.97
C ARG A 54 -14.73 -9.41 13.60
N LEU A 55 -14.84 -8.12 13.26
CA LEU A 55 -15.90 -7.25 13.79
C LEU A 55 -17.28 -7.75 13.34
N THR A 56 -17.42 -8.19 12.10
CA THR A 56 -18.69 -8.72 11.59
C THR A 56 -19.09 -10.04 12.23
N ALA A 57 -18.12 -10.89 12.60
CA ALA A 57 -18.42 -12.15 13.28
C ALA A 57 -18.95 -11.90 14.71
N ASP A 58 -18.29 -10.99 15.44
CA ASP A 58 -18.68 -10.59 16.81
C ASP A 58 -20.10 -9.99 16.85
N GLN A 59 -20.46 -9.19 15.84
CA GLN A 59 -21.79 -8.58 15.72
C GLN A 59 -22.91 -9.57 15.42
N LEU A 60 -22.60 -10.72 14.80
CA LEU A 60 -23.59 -11.77 14.52
C LEU A 60 -23.82 -12.70 15.71
N ASP A 61 -22.89 -12.74 16.67
CA ASP A 61 -23.00 -13.54 17.88
C ASP A 61 -23.78 -12.81 19.00
N GLU A 62 -23.95 -11.48 18.90
CA GLU A 62 -24.69 -10.65 19.86
C GLU A 62 -26.18 -10.41 19.50
N ASP A 63 -26.62 -10.80 18.29
CA ASP A 63 -28.01 -10.71 17.79
C ASP A 63 -28.77 -12.06 17.90
#